data_AF-A0A2V7WFW9-F1
#
_entry.id   AF-A0A2V7WFW9-F1
#
_cell.length_a   1.000
_cell.length_b   1.000
_cell.length_c   1.000
_cell.angle_alpha   90.00
_cell.angle_beta   90.00
_cell.angle_gamma   90.00
#
_symmetry.space_group_name_H-M   'P 1'
#
loop_
_entity.id
_entity.type
_entity.pdbx_description
1 polymer ?
#
loop_
_entity_poly.entity_id
_entity_poly.type
_entity_poly.pdbx_seq_one_letter_code
_entity_poly.pdbx_strand_id
1 'polypeptide(L)'
;RFTGRDRDGGYAEQMTAPERAVYRLPPGFPAAKAAPLLCAGVIGYRTFKLSGVESGGKLGLFGFGASAHLVLQIARHAGCDVFVFTRTPAHREHALEMGA
;
A
#
# COMPACT_ATOMS: atom_id res chain seq x y z
N ARG A 1 19.45 -8.47 -4.86
CA ARG A 1 19.78 -8.09 -3.46
C ARG A 1 18.89 -6.93 -3.02
N PHE A 2 18.07 -7.15 -2.00
CA PHE A 2 17.06 -6.25 -1.47
C PHE A 2 17.45 -5.72 -0.08
N THR A 3 17.23 -4.43 0.17
CA THR A 3 17.54 -3.76 1.44
C THR A 3 16.57 -4.22 2.53
N GLY A 4 17.08 -4.60 3.71
CA GLY A 4 16.28 -5.20 4.78
C GLY A 4 15.96 -6.70 4.58
N ARG A 5 16.58 -7.36 3.59
CA ARG A 5 16.52 -8.83 3.40
C ARG A 5 17.91 -9.42 3.15
N ASP A 6 18.57 -8.98 2.08
CA ASP A 6 19.88 -9.52 1.64
C ASP A 6 21.05 -8.62 2.08
N ARG A 7 20.74 -7.47 2.67
CA ARG A 7 21.64 -6.48 3.27
C ARG A 7 20.87 -5.72 4.36
N ASP A 8 21.58 -5.00 5.22
CA ASP A 8 21.00 -4.23 6.32
C ASP A 8 19.90 -3.26 5.86
N GLY A 9 18.95 -3.00 6.76
CA GLY A 9 17.76 -2.17 6.50
C GLY A 9 17.54 -1.11 7.57
N GLY A 10 16.32 -0.56 7.60
CA GLY A 10 15.99 0.62 8.41
C GLY A 10 15.68 0.36 9.89
N TYR A 11 15.86 -0.86 10.41
CA TYR A 11 15.74 -1.12 11.86
C TYR A 11 17.05 -0.77 12.57
N ALA A 12 17.46 0.49 12.40
CA ALA A 12 18.69 1.10 12.90
C ALA A 12 18.51 2.62 12.92
N GLU A 13 19.36 3.35 13.64
CA GLU A 13 19.34 4.82 13.66
C GLU A 13 19.74 5.43 12.31
N GLN A 14 20.56 4.71 11.54
CA GLN A 14 21.04 5.10 10.21
C GLN A 14 21.15 3.86 9.30
N MET A 15 21.01 4.06 7.99
CA MET A 15 21.21 3.01 6.99
C MET A 15 21.83 3.58 5.71
N THR A 16 22.60 2.76 5.00
CA THR A 16 23.05 3.08 3.63
C THR A 16 21.98 2.70 2.62
N ALA A 17 21.70 3.58 1.65
CA ALA A 17 20.76 3.29 0.57
C ALA A 17 21.32 3.79 -0.78
N PRO A 18 21.08 3.05 -1.89
CA PRO A 18 21.39 3.57 -3.22
C PRO A 18 20.56 4.82 -3.52
N GLU A 19 21.21 5.89 -4.00
CA GLU A 19 20.54 7.17 -4.31
C GLU A 19 19.34 7.00 -5.25
N ARG A 20 19.47 6.15 -6.28
CA ARG A 20 18.37 5.84 -7.22
C ARG A 20 17.16 5.13 -6.60
N ALA A 21 17.26 4.67 -5.35
CA ALA A 21 16.23 3.92 -4.65
C ALA A 21 15.66 4.69 -3.45
N VAL A 22 16.00 5.97 -3.30
CA VAL A 22 15.40 6.87 -2.31
C VAL A 22 14.53 7.92 -3.00
N TYR A 23 13.52 8.40 -2.29
CA TYR A 23 12.59 9.41 -2.80
C TYR A 23 12.64 10.65 -1.91
N ARG A 24 12.60 11.82 -2.55
CA ARG A 24 12.42 13.07 -1.82
C ARG A 24 10.98 13.13 -1.30
N LEU A 25 10.83 13.20 0.02
CA LEU A 25 9.51 13.35 0.63
C LEU A 25 8.99 14.79 0.43
N PRO A 26 7.68 14.97 0.14
CA PRO A 26 7.08 16.29 0.09
C PRO A 26 7.25 17.04 1.43
N PRO A 27 7.44 18.37 1.42
CA PRO A 27 7.48 19.17 2.64
C PRO A 27 6.22 18.95 3.48
N GLY A 28 6.39 18.77 4.79
CA GLY A 28 5.28 18.59 5.73
C GLY A 28 4.61 17.21 5.72
N PHE A 29 5.05 16.27 4.87
CA PHE A 29 4.51 14.91 4.88
C PHE A 29 5.24 14.04 5.94
N PRO A 30 4.56 13.56 7.01
CA PRO A 30 5.23 12.86 8.09
C PRO A 30 5.90 11.56 7.64
N ALA A 31 7.17 11.35 8.02
CA ALA A 31 7.93 10.16 7.66
C ALA A 31 7.24 8.85 8.08
N ALA A 32 6.59 8.83 9.25
CA ALA A 32 5.84 7.67 9.73
C ALA A 32 4.63 7.30 8.83
N LYS A 33 4.04 8.28 8.13
CA LYS A 33 2.99 8.05 7.14
C LYS A 33 3.56 7.67 5.77
N ALA A 34 4.77 8.11 5.45
CA ALA A 34 5.47 7.75 4.22
C ALA A 34 6.04 6.32 4.23
N ALA A 35 6.55 5.85 5.38
CA ALA A 35 7.26 4.59 5.47
C ALA A 35 6.47 3.38 4.92
N PRO A 36 5.17 3.19 5.22
CA PRO A 36 4.39 2.08 4.66
C PRO A 36 4.23 2.15 3.13
N LEU A 37 4.29 3.35 2.55
CA LEU A 37 4.16 3.54 1.09
C LEU A 37 5.34 2.95 0.32
N LEU A 38 6.52 2.89 0.94
CA LEU A 38 7.76 2.41 0.30
C LEU A 38 7.85 0.88 0.15
N CYS A 39 6.92 0.13 0.76
CA CYS A 39 6.81 -1.31 0.58
C CYS A 39 5.39 -1.71 0.20
N ALA A 40 4.45 -1.65 1.15
CA ALA A 40 3.06 -2.03 0.91
C ALA A 40 2.39 -1.14 -0.13
N GLY A 41 2.68 0.17 -0.12
CA GLY A 41 2.11 1.12 -1.08
C GLY A 41 2.62 0.90 -2.50
N VAL A 42 3.93 0.80 -2.71
CA VAL A 42 4.49 0.63 -4.06
C VAL A 42 4.04 -0.68 -4.70
N ILE A 43 4.01 -1.79 -3.95
CA ILE A 43 3.51 -3.06 -4.50
C ILE A 43 1.98 -3.02 -4.69
N GLY A 44 1.25 -2.37 -3.79
CA GLY A 44 -0.20 -2.18 -3.90
C GLY A 44 -0.57 -1.39 -5.14
N TYR A 45 0.03 -0.22 -5.33
CA TYR A 45 -0.20 0.65 -6.49
C TYR A 45 0.17 -0.05 -7.80
N ARG A 46 1.31 -0.73 -7.86
CA ARG A 46 1.69 -1.51 -9.05
C ARG A 46 0.66 -2.59 -9.36
N THR A 47 0.16 -3.29 -8.35
CA THR A 47 -0.86 -4.35 -8.53
C THR A 47 -2.19 -3.76 -8.98
N PHE A 48 -2.61 -2.63 -8.42
CA PHE A 48 -3.78 -1.88 -8.88
C PHE A 48 -3.68 -1.51 -10.37
N LYS A 49 -2.55 -0.94 -10.79
CA LYS A 49 -2.31 -0.61 -12.21
C LYS A 49 -2.32 -1.84 -13.11
N LEU A 50 -1.75 -2.96 -12.65
CA LEU A 50 -1.73 -4.22 -13.41
C LEU A 50 -3.09 -4.93 -13.45
N SER A 51 -4.00 -4.65 -12.51
CA SER A 51 -5.35 -5.22 -12.55
C SER A 51 -6.15 -4.80 -13.78
N GLY A 52 -5.76 -3.69 -14.42
CA GLY A 52 -6.46 -3.13 -15.57
C GLY A 52 -7.83 -2.54 -15.23
N VAL A 53 -8.17 -2.38 -13.95
CA VAL A 53 -9.44 -1.76 -13.55
C VAL A 53 -9.49 -0.31 -14.01
N GLU A 54 -10.58 0.02 -14.69
CA GLU A 54 -10.86 1.39 -15.14
C GLU A 54 -11.54 2.20 -14.02
N SER A 55 -11.53 3.53 -14.15
CA SER A 55 -12.25 4.40 -13.22
C SER A 55 -13.74 4.04 -13.19
N GLY A 56 -14.34 3.95 -11.99
CA GLY A 56 -15.73 3.48 -11.86
C GLY A 56 -15.91 1.96 -11.97
N GLY A 57 -14.82 1.20 -12.18
CA GLY A 57 -14.85 -0.24 -12.30
C GLY A 57 -15.07 -0.98 -10.97
N LYS A 58 -15.08 -2.31 -11.04
CA LYS A 58 -15.20 -3.19 -9.86
C LYS A 58 -13.86 -3.86 -9.57
N LEU A 59 -13.40 -3.80 -8.32
CA LEU A 59 -12.13 -4.37 -7.89
C LEU A 59 -12.33 -5.34 -6.73
N GLY A 60 -11.78 -6.55 -6.83
CA GLY A 60 -11.74 -7.53 -5.74
C GLY A 60 -10.38 -7.56 -5.06
N LEU A 61 -10.33 -7.49 -3.72
CA LEU A 61 -9.12 -7.62 -2.92
C LEU A 61 -9.19 -8.89 -2.05
N PHE A 62 -8.24 -9.80 -2.24
CA PHE A 62 -8.10 -11.01 -1.42
C PHE A 62 -7.12 -10.77 -0.26
N GLY A 63 -7.64 -10.87 0.96
CA GLY A 63 -6.95 -10.47 2.19
C GLY A 63 -6.98 -8.95 2.40
N PHE A 64 -7.03 -8.53 3.67
CA PHE A 64 -7.12 -7.11 4.03
C PHE A 64 -6.00 -6.68 4.98
N GLY A 65 -4.77 -6.69 4.46
CA GLY A 65 -3.56 -6.31 5.19
C GLY A 65 -2.95 -4.97 4.73
N ALA A 66 -1.64 -4.82 4.93
CA ALA A 66 -0.91 -3.56 4.68
C ALA A 66 -1.08 -3.01 3.24
N SER A 67 -1.00 -3.86 2.21
CA SER A 67 -1.13 -3.36 0.83
C SER A 67 -2.58 -3.12 0.44
N ALA A 68 -3.48 -4.02 0.86
CA ALA A 68 -4.90 -3.94 0.51
C ALA A 68 -5.57 -2.68 1.09
N HIS A 69 -5.22 -2.27 2.32
CA HIS A 69 -5.77 -1.05 2.90
C HIS A 69 -5.34 0.22 2.14
N LEU A 70 -4.14 0.23 1.55
CA LEU A 70 -3.65 1.35 0.73
C LEU A 70 -4.32 1.34 -0.65
N VAL A 71 -4.45 0.16 -1.26
CA VAL A 71 -5.10 0.01 -2.57
C VAL A 71 -6.58 0.40 -2.50
N LEU A 72 -7.29 0.05 -1.42
CA LEU A 72 -8.68 0.45 -1.22
C LEU A 72 -8.85 1.98 -1.31
N GLN A 73 -7.99 2.75 -0.65
CA GLN A 73 -8.04 4.22 -0.71
C GLN A 73 -7.84 4.75 -2.14
N ILE A 74 -6.89 4.17 -2.88
CA ILE A 74 -6.60 4.54 -4.27
C ILE A 74 -7.78 4.20 -5.19
N ALA A 75 -8.33 3.00 -5.04
CA ALA A 75 -9.47 2.53 -5.84
C ALA A 75 -10.73 3.35 -5.56
N ARG A 76 -10.99 3.70 -4.29
CA ARG A 76 -12.06 4.61 -3.89
C ARG A 76 -11.91 6.00 -4.49
N HIS A 77 -10.69 6.54 -4.47
CA HIS A 77 -10.40 7.81 -5.13
C HIS A 77 -10.63 7.74 -6.65
N ALA A 78 -10.39 6.59 -7.29
CA ALA A 78 -10.70 6.33 -8.69
C ALA A 78 -12.19 5.99 -8.96
N GLY A 79 -13.05 6.07 -7.94
CA GLY A 79 -14.48 5.79 -8.04
C GLY A 79 -14.85 4.32 -8.19
N CYS A 80 -13.93 3.39 -7.91
CA CYS A 80 -14.20 1.96 -8.04
C CYS A 80 -15.09 1.43 -6.91
N ASP A 81 -15.95 0.47 -7.23
CA ASP A 81 -16.58 -0.41 -6.23
C ASP A 81 -15.56 -1.46 -5.79
N VAL A 82 -15.29 -1.58 -4.48
CA VAL A 82 -14.20 -2.43 -3.99
C VAL A 82 -14.73 -3.53 -3.07
N PHE A 83 -14.59 -4.78 -3.49
CA PHE A 83 -15.03 -5.94 -2.70
C PHE A 83 -13.83 -6.57 -1.99
N VAL A 84 -13.94 -6.80 -0.67
CA VAL A 84 -12.87 -7.40 0.13
C VAL A 84 -13.24 -8.80 0.60
N PHE A 85 -12.38 -9.77 0.29
CA PHE A 85 -12.49 -11.16 0.71
C PHE A 85 -11.48 -11.44 1.83
N THR A 86 -11.94 -11.63 3.06
CA THR A 86 -11.08 -11.87 4.22
C THR A 86 -11.64 -12.95 5.14
N ARG A 87 -10.79 -13.54 5.98
CA ARG A 87 -11.13 -14.68 6.85
C ARG A 87 -11.67 -14.28 8.22
N THR A 88 -11.37 -13.07 8.67
CA THR A 88 -11.63 -12.65 10.06
C THR A 88 -12.67 -11.52 10.09
N PRO A 89 -13.63 -11.54 11.04
CA PRO A 89 -14.61 -10.47 11.20
C PRO A 89 -13.97 -9.08 11.34
N ALA A 90 -12.91 -8.94 12.14
CA ALA A 90 -12.22 -7.67 12.35
C ALA A 90 -11.71 -7.03 11.04
N HIS A 91 -11.10 -7.82 10.14
CA HIS A 91 -10.69 -7.32 8.83
C HIS A 91 -11.88 -6.96 7.92
N ARG A 92 -13.01 -7.66 8.06
CA ARG A 92 -14.23 -7.34 7.29
C ARG A 92 -14.82 -6.02 7.76
N GLU A 93 -14.95 -5.82 9.06
CA GLU A 93 -15.42 -4.58 9.68
C GLU A 93 -14.53 -3.41 9.27
N HIS A 94 -13.21 -3.57 9.40
CA HIS A 94 -12.26 -2.54 9.00
C HIS A 94 -12.33 -2.20 7.51
N ALA A 95 -12.56 -3.19 6.64
CA ALA A 95 -12.75 -2.93 5.21
C ALA A 95 -14.01 -2.11 4.91
N LEU A 96 -15.12 -2.44 5.57
CA LEU A 96 -16.39 -1.71 5.44
C LEU A 96 -16.27 -0.27 5.94
N GLU A 97 -15.60 -0.05 7.08
CA GLU A 97 -15.32 1.30 7.60
C GLU A 97 -14.53 2.16 6.62
N MET A 98 -13.64 1.55 5.84
CA MET A 98 -12.84 2.22 4.82
C MET A 98 -13.57 2.38 3.47
N GLY A 99 -14.81 1.89 3.36
CA GLY A 99 -15.67 2.08 2.19
C GLY A 99 -15.56 1.01 1.11
N ALA A 100 -15.09 -0.19 1.46
CA ALA A 100 -15.33 -1.38 0.64
C ALA A 100 -16.85 -1.67 0.55
#